data_AF-A0A7T0BZI2-F1
#
_entry.id   AF-A0A7T0BZI2-F1
#
_cell.length_a   1.000
_cell.length_b   1.000
_cell.length_c   1.000
_cell.angle_alpha   90.00
_cell.angle_beta   90.00
_cell.angle_gamma   90.00
#
_symmetry.space_group_name_H-M   'P 1'
#
loop_
_entity.id
_entity.type
_entity.pdbx_description
1 polymer ?
#
loop_
_entity_poly.entity_id
_entity_poly.type
_entity_poly.pdbx_seq_one_letter_code
_entity_poly.pdbx_strand_id
1 'polypeptide(L)'
;MQYLQTEASADQNIRALEVPQILSEELTEWDYETYRRITTVELNEIQEERIRIPKNTFPRQDTVVAMHWHPEFIPMEMIRERVCTMFPNKSQELIIPTNHNILNSYDGKYTGVEVDCFARPFNRKVQILLHFENSRLEKADVLKSMLKHTLKYRSSQLFELIHSIVDPNLDHRLQAAGKMYGADDDLLRFVKVYTRKLERLLVEHESETPQDHIKNKLLANYFDQLREIYDDRLIKRAQFLIQKVKKIVKKHFSPDYFYAIEEFIEETRMLGGGIVIPHPEQFWPILLAEYDVDGIEAWNPQSQEYTEFLINVVNLKNKTQLSGQRPILIFMGDDCHLSEKIKEPQNQNKEKVKREVGFQPAWDDLAIRKSLIVANMDRQKLIEEYLARLG
;
A
#
# COMPACT_ATOMS: atom_id res chain seq x y z
N MET A 1 -41.80 33.20 46.30
CA MET A 1 -40.42 32.72 46.11
C MET A 1 -40.47 31.59 45.10
N GLN A 2 -40.46 31.97 43.83
CA GLN A 2 -40.77 31.11 42.69
C GLN A 2 -39.78 31.48 41.59
N TYR A 3 -39.31 30.46 40.87
CA TYR A 3 -38.48 30.53 39.66
C TYR A 3 -37.11 31.19 39.80
N LEU A 4 -36.07 30.35 39.78
CA LEU A 4 -34.80 30.58 39.07
C LEU A 4 -33.86 29.40 39.39
N GLN A 5 -33.95 28.34 38.59
CA GLN A 5 -32.88 27.36 38.38
C GLN A 5 -33.41 26.29 37.43
N THR A 6 -33.07 26.40 36.15
CA THR A 6 -32.79 25.30 35.19
C THR A 6 -32.84 25.83 33.76
N GLU A 7 -31.90 26.69 33.37
CA GLU A 7 -31.59 26.95 31.96
C GLU A 7 -30.07 27.17 31.82
N ALA A 8 -29.30 26.14 32.15
CA ALA A 8 -27.86 26.13 31.90
C ALA A 8 -27.35 24.69 31.80
N SER A 9 -27.91 23.86 30.90
CA SER A 9 -27.24 22.60 30.52
C SER A 9 -27.68 21.97 29.19
N ALA A 10 -28.53 22.63 28.38
CA ALA A 10 -28.99 22.05 27.10
C ALA A 10 -28.27 22.64 25.87
N ASP A 11 -27.61 23.81 26.00
CA ASP A 11 -27.10 24.58 24.87
C ASP A 11 -25.62 24.34 24.52
N GLN A 12 -24.93 23.48 25.28
CA GLN A 12 -23.52 23.14 25.01
C GLN A 12 -23.34 21.84 24.19
N ASN A 13 -24.42 21.11 23.87
CA ASN A 13 -24.34 19.82 23.17
C ASN A 13 -24.79 19.85 21.70
N ILE A 14 -25.09 21.02 21.12
CA ILE A 14 -25.58 21.15 19.73
C ILE A 14 -24.53 21.72 18.77
N ARG A 15 -23.41 22.29 19.27
CA ARG A 15 -22.42 23.01 18.43
C ARG A 15 -21.20 22.20 17.93
N ALA A 16 -21.31 20.88 17.81
CA ALA A 16 -20.19 20.02 17.33
C ALA A 16 -20.40 19.40 15.93
N LEU A 17 -21.50 19.70 15.25
CA LEU A 17 -21.84 19.11 13.93
C LEU A 17 -21.61 20.07 12.74
N GLU A 18 -21.42 21.35 13.00
CA GLU A 18 -21.45 22.40 11.98
C GLU A 18 -20.04 22.82 11.59
N VAL A 19 -19.82 22.99 10.29
CA VAL A 19 -18.60 23.62 9.78
C VAL A 19 -18.52 25.04 10.36
N PRO A 20 -17.35 25.47 10.85
CA PRO A 20 -17.19 26.83 11.35
C PRO A 20 -17.63 27.86 10.31
N GLN A 21 -18.39 28.88 10.73
CA GLN A 21 -18.85 29.93 9.83
C GLN A 21 -17.68 30.68 9.17
N ILE A 22 -16.58 30.85 9.94
CA ILE A 22 -15.33 31.48 9.51
C ILE A 22 -14.25 30.41 9.45
N LEU A 23 -13.71 30.19 8.25
CA LEU A 23 -12.53 29.36 8.01
C LEU A 23 -11.40 30.28 7.55
N SER A 24 -10.24 30.19 8.21
CA SER A 24 -9.05 30.92 7.77
C SER A 24 -8.45 30.24 6.54
N GLU A 25 -8.21 31.00 5.47
CA GLU A 25 -7.47 30.53 4.30
C GLU A 25 -5.95 30.66 4.47
N GLU A 26 -5.49 31.40 5.48
CA GLU A 26 -4.08 31.60 5.74
C GLU A 26 -3.44 30.40 6.44
N LEU A 27 -2.19 30.12 6.06
CA LEU A 27 -1.36 29.14 6.75
C LEU A 27 -1.05 29.63 8.16
N THR A 28 -1.22 28.73 9.12
CA THR A 28 -0.94 28.96 10.54
C THR A 28 0.28 28.14 10.96
N GLU A 29 0.86 28.43 12.12
CA GLU A 29 1.95 27.61 12.67
C GLU A 29 1.54 26.14 12.80
N TRP A 30 0.29 25.88 13.20
CA TRP A 30 -0.25 24.52 13.27
C TRP A 30 -0.19 23.80 11.92
N ASP A 31 -0.42 24.51 10.81
CA ASP A 31 -0.36 23.91 9.47
C ASP A 31 1.07 23.45 9.13
N TYR A 32 2.09 24.27 9.44
CA TYR A 32 3.50 23.94 9.22
C TYR A 32 3.98 22.79 10.12
N GLU A 33 3.67 22.83 11.42
CA GLU A 33 4.01 21.77 12.37
C GLU A 33 3.35 20.44 11.98
N THR A 34 2.08 20.50 11.59
CA THR A 34 1.31 19.33 11.16
C THR A 34 1.88 18.74 9.88
N TYR A 35 2.21 19.59 8.89
CA TYR A 35 2.83 19.15 7.66
C TYR A 35 4.15 18.42 7.93
N ARG A 36 5.04 19.01 8.75
CA ARG A 36 6.30 18.38 9.16
C ARG A 36 6.09 17.03 9.83
N ARG A 37 5.09 16.93 10.72
CA ARG A 37 4.76 15.70 11.45
C ARG A 37 4.29 14.57 10.53
N ILE A 38 3.55 14.87 9.47
CA ILE A 38 3.02 13.85 8.54
C ILE A 38 3.97 13.53 7.37
N THR A 39 5.01 14.34 7.16
CA THR A 39 6.03 14.14 6.13
C THR A 39 7.38 13.67 6.67
N THR A 40 7.58 13.71 8.00
CA THR A 40 8.83 13.23 8.61
C THR A 40 9.07 11.74 8.37
N VAL A 41 10.34 11.39 8.18
CA VAL A 41 10.86 10.02 8.14
C VAL A 41 11.61 9.66 9.42
N GLU A 42 11.80 10.63 10.31
CA GLU A 42 12.42 10.41 11.62
C GLU A 42 11.45 9.67 12.55
N LEU A 43 11.97 8.65 13.23
CA LEU A 43 11.22 7.88 14.21
C LEU A 43 11.60 8.37 15.61
N ASN A 44 10.60 8.53 16.48
CA ASN A 44 10.87 8.71 17.91
C ASN A 44 11.09 7.36 18.61
N GLU A 45 11.62 7.38 19.83
CA GLU A 45 11.95 6.19 20.62
C GLU A 45 10.79 5.18 20.73
N ILE A 46 9.55 5.68 20.93
CA ILE A 46 8.35 4.84 21.03
C ILE A 46 8.04 4.17 19.68
N GLN A 47 8.23 4.88 18.57
CA GLN A 47 8.03 4.34 17.23
C GLN A 47 9.10 3.31 16.87
N GLU A 48 10.36 3.55 17.23
CA GLU A 48 11.44 2.58 17.08
C GLU A 48 11.15 1.30 17.86
N GLU A 49 10.74 1.44 19.13
CA GLU A 49 10.36 0.29 19.96
C GLU A 49 9.21 -0.50 19.34
N ARG A 50 8.16 0.17 18.85
CA ARG A 50 7.03 -0.48 18.16
C ARG A 50 7.46 -1.26 16.90
N ILE A 51 8.47 -0.78 16.18
CA ILE A 51 9.04 -1.51 15.03
C ILE A 51 9.85 -2.70 15.50
N ARG A 52 10.80 -2.52 16.43
CA ARG A 52 11.72 -3.58 16.87
C ARG A 52 11.00 -4.69 17.63
N ILE A 53 9.99 -4.35 18.45
CA ILE A 53 9.29 -5.31 19.32
C ILE A 53 7.99 -5.80 18.66
N PRO A 54 7.93 -7.05 18.21
CA PRO A 54 6.70 -7.62 17.70
C PRO A 54 5.71 -7.98 18.81
N LYS A 55 4.42 -7.97 18.47
CA LYS A 55 3.36 -8.39 19.40
C LYS A 55 3.36 -9.89 19.68
N ASN A 56 3.80 -10.68 18.69
CA ASN A 56 3.81 -12.13 18.74
C ASN A 56 5.19 -12.65 18.29
N THR A 57 5.61 -13.76 18.89
CA THR A 57 6.79 -14.52 18.48
C THR A 57 6.37 -15.93 18.09
N PHE A 58 7.06 -16.51 17.13
CA PHE A 58 6.75 -17.80 16.52
C PHE A 58 8.00 -18.72 16.53
N PRO A 59 8.42 -19.22 17.71
CA PRO A 59 9.65 -20.02 17.83
C PRO A 59 9.63 -21.37 17.11
N ARG A 60 8.45 -21.81 16.65
CA ARG A 60 8.25 -23.08 15.93
C ARG A 60 8.29 -22.94 14.41
N GLN A 61 8.30 -21.72 13.88
CA GLN A 61 8.45 -21.48 12.45
C GLN A 61 9.94 -21.35 12.13
N ASP A 62 10.50 -22.43 11.60
CA ASP A 62 11.93 -22.56 11.26
C ASP A 62 12.25 -22.11 9.83
N THR A 63 11.28 -22.19 8.91
CA THR A 63 11.37 -21.63 7.55
C THR A 63 10.55 -20.36 7.42
N VAL A 64 11.17 -19.25 7.03
CA VAL A 64 10.53 -17.94 6.88
C VAL A 64 10.52 -17.48 5.42
N VAL A 65 9.35 -17.14 4.89
CA VAL A 65 9.20 -16.61 3.53
C VAL A 65 8.41 -15.31 3.57
N ALA A 66 8.93 -14.26 2.94
CA ALA A 66 8.24 -12.99 2.78
C ALA A 66 8.66 -12.34 1.46
N MET A 67 7.82 -12.42 0.43
CA MET A 67 8.16 -11.96 -0.93
C MET A 67 7.19 -10.90 -1.46
N HIS A 68 6.26 -10.44 -0.63
CA HIS A 68 5.38 -9.31 -0.94
C HIS A 68 5.10 -8.55 0.35
N TRP A 69 5.87 -7.49 0.58
CA TRP A 69 5.76 -6.62 1.75
C TRP A 69 6.44 -5.28 1.52
N HIS A 70 6.05 -4.25 2.28
CA HIS A 70 6.43 -2.86 2.03
C HIS A 70 7.19 -2.27 3.24
N PRO A 71 8.53 -2.11 3.15
CA PRO A 71 9.29 -1.43 4.19
C PRO A 71 8.90 0.05 4.32
N GLU A 72 8.42 0.66 3.23
CA GLU A 72 8.18 2.10 3.14
C GLU A 72 9.46 2.87 3.56
N PHE A 73 9.36 3.85 4.46
CA PHE A 73 10.52 4.62 4.93
C PHE A 73 11.21 4.01 6.17
N ILE A 74 10.74 2.87 6.67
CA ILE A 74 11.27 2.29 7.91
C ILE A 74 12.66 1.69 7.67
N PRO A 75 13.67 1.99 8.52
CA PRO A 75 15.02 1.48 8.36
C PRO A 75 15.08 -0.05 8.34
N MET A 76 15.75 -0.60 7.32
CA MET A 76 15.81 -2.05 7.11
C MET A 76 16.44 -2.80 8.29
N GLU A 77 17.40 -2.20 8.99
CA GLU A 77 18.04 -2.77 10.19
C GLU A 77 17.03 -3.06 11.30
N MET A 78 16.14 -2.11 11.61
CA MET A 78 15.10 -2.30 12.62
C MET A 78 14.10 -3.39 12.21
N ILE A 79 13.82 -3.51 10.91
CA ILE A 79 12.95 -4.57 10.38
C ILE A 79 13.62 -5.94 10.53
N ARG A 80 14.93 -6.05 10.29
CA ARG A 80 15.68 -7.29 10.53
C ARG A 80 15.62 -7.72 12.00
N GLU A 81 15.83 -6.79 12.92
CA GLU A 81 15.72 -7.07 14.36
C GLU A 81 14.33 -7.58 14.73
N ARG A 82 13.27 -6.96 14.18
CA ARG A 82 11.90 -7.43 14.34
C ARG A 82 11.72 -8.86 13.85
N VAL A 83 12.14 -9.16 12.62
CA VAL A 83 12.02 -10.50 12.03
C VAL A 83 12.79 -11.54 12.85
N CYS A 84 14.00 -11.21 13.33
CA CYS A 84 14.78 -12.07 14.21
C CYS A 84 14.08 -12.31 15.56
N THR A 85 13.46 -11.28 16.14
CA THR A 85 12.70 -11.40 17.38
C THR A 85 11.43 -12.23 17.19
N MET A 86 10.77 -12.07 16.03
CA MET A 86 9.58 -12.84 15.67
C MET A 86 9.89 -14.32 15.46
N PHE A 87 10.99 -14.66 14.80
CA PHE A 87 11.34 -16.02 14.43
C PHE A 87 12.74 -16.37 14.98
N PRO A 88 12.87 -16.58 16.30
CA PRO A 88 14.17 -16.72 16.96
C PRO A 88 14.92 -17.99 16.56
N ASN A 89 14.21 -19.03 16.12
CA ASN A 89 14.79 -20.33 15.76
C ASN A 89 14.78 -20.59 14.25
N LYS A 90 14.59 -19.56 13.41
CA LYS A 90 14.60 -19.75 11.95
C LYS A 90 15.96 -20.28 11.50
N SER A 91 15.94 -21.30 10.63
CA SER A 91 17.12 -21.93 10.04
C SER A 91 17.22 -21.65 8.54
N GLN A 92 16.09 -21.32 7.90
CA GLN A 92 16.02 -20.97 6.48
C GLN A 92 15.12 -19.76 6.28
N GLU A 93 15.52 -18.86 5.39
CA GLU A 93 14.69 -17.72 5.02
C GLU A 93 14.84 -17.30 3.56
N LEU A 94 13.76 -16.73 3.02
CA LEU A 94 13.76 -15.95 1.79
C LEU A 94 12.87 -14.72 1.98
N ILE A 95 13.50 -13.57 2.16
CA ILE A 95 12.83 -12.31 2.47
C ILE A 95 13.23 -11.28 1.41
N ILE A 96 12.28 -10.89 0.57
CA ILE A 96 12.47 -9.93 -0.51
C ILE A 96 11.41 -8.82 -0.38
N PRO A 97 11.81 -7.56 -0.10
CA PRO A 97 10.87 -6.45 0.05
C PRO A 97 10.42 -5.94 -1.32
N THR A 98 9.21 -5.39 -1.39
CA THR A 98 8.61 -4.93 -2.64
C THR A 98 7.87 -3.62 -2.41
N ASN A 99 8.54 -2.46 -2.48
CA ASN A 99 7.82 -1.18 -2.49
C ASN A 99 7.31 -0.86 -3.90
N HIS A 100 6.30 0.02 -3.98
CA HIS A 100 5.74 0.45 -5.25
C HIS A 100 6.76 1.23 -6.09
N ASN A 101 7.25 0.61 -7.16
CA ASN A 101 8.20 1.15 -8.14
C ASN A 101 9.55 1.59 -7.54
N ILE A 102 9.92 1.04 -6.39
CA ILE A 102 11.20 1.31 -5.72
C ILE A 102 11.87 -0.03 -5.44
N LEU A 103 13.11 -0.15 -5.92
CA LEU A 103 13.96 -1.30 -5.66
C LEU A 103 14.44 -1.26 -4.21
N ASN A 104 14.14 -2.28 -3.44
CA ASN A 104 14.60 -2.43 -2.06
C ASN A 104 15.26 -3.79 -1.85
N SER A 105 16.30 -3.83 -1.01
CA SER A 105 16.99 -5.06 -0.62
C SER A 105 16.92 -5.24 0.89
N TYR A 106 16.63 -6.46 1.33
CA TYR A 106 16.55 -6.79 2.76
C TYR A 106 17.91 -7.14 3.35
N ASP A 107 18.69 -8.00 2.71
CA ASP A 107 19.97 -8.54 3.22
C ASP A 107 21.17 -8.23 2.31
N GLY A 108 20.96 -7.46 1.23
CA GLY A 108 21.99 -7.19 0.24
C GLY A 108 22.21 -8.35 -0.76
N LYS A 109 21.41 -9.42 -0.69
CA LYS A 109 21.48 -10.55 -1.63
C LYS A 109 20.40 -10.46 -2.71
N TYR A 110 19.16 -10.21 -2.30
CA TYR A 110 18.03 -10.08 -3.21
C TYR A 110 17.36 -8.71 -3.09
N THR A 111 16.82 -8.25 -4.22
CA THR A 111 16.09 -6.99 -4.35
C THR A 111 14.74 -7.27 -4.95
N GLY A 112 13.71 -6.61 -4.45
CA GLY A 112 12.37 -6.66 -5.01
C GLY A 112 11.78 -5.29 -5.28
N VAL A 113 10.75 -5.29 -6.11
CA VAL A 113 9.91 -4.14 -6.40
C VAL A 113 8.52 -4.62 -6.81
N GLU A 114 7.48 -3.92 -6.36
CA GLU A 114 6.14 -4.09 -6.90
C GLU A 114 5.91 -2.99 -7.94
N VAL A 115 5.76 -3.35 -9.21
CA VAL A 115 5.62 -2.38 -10.29
C VAL A 115 4.16 -2.17 -10.64
N ASP A 116 3.79 -0.91 -10.87
CA ASP A 116 2.51 -0.56 -11.46
C ASP A 116 2.64 -0.59 -12.99
N CYS A 117 1.85 -1.40 -13.66
CA CYS A 117 1.92 -1.55 -15.11
C CYS A 117 0.53 -1.59 -15.76
N PHE A 118 0.49 -1.46 -17.07
CA PHE A 118 -0.74 -1.52 -17.84
C PHE A 118 -0.93 -2.90 -18.48
N ALA A 119 -2.07 -3.52 -18.24
CA ALA A 119 -2.45 -4.74 -18.93
C ALA A 119 -3.37 -4.39 -20.11
N ARG A 120 -2.81 -4.47 -21.32
CA ARG A 120 -3.53 -4.20 -22.57
C ARG A 120 -4.77 -5.07 -22.77
N PRO A 121 -4.75 -6.40 -22.53
CA PRO A 121 -5.88 -7.28 -22.88
C PRO A 121 -7.20 -6.95 -22.17
N PHE A 122 -7.14 -6.28 -21.01
CA PHE A 122 -8.33 -5.93 -20.23
C PHE A 122 -8.33 -4.46 -19.77
N ASN A 123 -7.55 -3.63 -20.48
CA ASN A 123 -7.49 -2.17 -20.41
C ASN A 123 -7.54 -1.61 -18.98
N ARG A 124 -6.60 -2.06 -18.13
CA ARG A 124 -6.47 -1.54 -16.76
C ARG A 124 -5.05 -1.57 -16.25
N LYS A 125 -4.81 -0.74 -15.24
CA LYS A 125 -3.63 -0.81 -14.39
C LYS A 125 -3.66 -2.09 -13.55
N VAL A 126 -2.56 -2.84 -13.54
CA VAL A 126 -2.29 -3.98 -12.67
C VAL A 126 -0.96 -3.81 -11.96
N GLN A 127 -0.59 -4.79 -11.14
CA GLN A 127 0.67 -4.82 -10.43
C GLN A 127 1.32 -6.19 -10.59
N ILE A 128 2.65 -6.22 -10.70
CA ILE A 128 3.46 -7.44 -10.63
C ILE A 128 4.65 -7.23 -9.70
N LEU A 129 5.16 -8.30 -9.11
CA LEU A 129 6.37 -8.30 -8.31
C LEU A 129 7.53 -8.74 -9.19
N LEU A 130 8.64 -8.01 -9.12
CA LEU A 130 9.88 -8.35 -9.78
C LEU A 130 10.93 -8.58 -8.70
N HIS A 131 11.64 -9.71 -8.79
CA HIS A 131 12.67 -10.09 -7.83
C HIS A 131 13.98 -10.38 -8.56
N PHE A 132 15.09 -9.93 -8.00
CA PHE A 132 16.40 -10.05 -8.62
C PHE A 132 17.45 -10.44 -7.58
N GLU A 133 18.41 -11.24 -8.00
CA GLU A 133 19.72 -11.27 -7.36
C GLU A 133 20.40 -9.90 -7.58
N ASN A 134 20.98 -9.33 -6.52
CA ASN A 134 21.45 -7.94 -6.53
C ASN A 134 22.51 -7.64 -7.60
N SER A 135 23.38 -8.61 -7.89
CA SER A 135 24.41 -8.53 -8.92
C SER A 135 23.85 -8.20 -10.32
N ARG A 136 22.61 -8.58 -10.60
CA ARG A 136 21.93 -8.39 -11.89
C ARG A 136 21.44 -6.96 -12.09
N LEU A 137 21.27 -6.20 -11.00
CA LEU A 137 20.74 -4.83 -11.05
C LEU A 137 21.81 -3.77 -11.32
N GLU A 138 23.10 -4.12 -11.32
CA GLU A 138 24.17 -3.17 -11.62
C GLU A 138 24.00 -2.52 -13.00
N LYS A 139 23.49 -3.27 -13.98
CA LYS A 139 23.30 -2.83 -15.38
C LYS A 139 21.83 -2.63 -15.78
N ALA A 140 20.91 -2.60 -14.82
CA ALA A 140 19.47 -2.50 -15.06
C ALA A 140 19.01 -1.05 -15.31
N ASP A 141 19.68 -0.31 -16.19
CA ASP A 141 19.41 1.12 -16.43
C ASP A 141 18.03 1.37 -17.04
N VAL A 142 17.58 0.49 -17.94
CA VAL A 142 16.26 0.56 -18.57
C VAL A 142 15.18 0.32 -17.52
N LEU A 143 15.25 -0.78 -16.77
CA LEU A 143 14.34 -1.03 -15.64
C LEU A 143 14.28 0.15 -14.67
N LYS A 144 15.42 0.66 -14.20
CA LYS A 144 15.48 1.81 -13.27
C LYS A 144 14.78 3.05 -13.85
N SER A 145 14.94 3.30 -15.15
CA SER A 145 14.25 4.38 -15.86
C SER A 145 12.73 4.16 -15.88
N MET A 146 12.28 2.94 -16.21
CA MET A 146 10.85 2.58 -16.24
C MET A 146 10.20 2.77 -14.86
N LEU A 147 10.88 2.34 -13.80
CA LEU A 147 10.44 2.49 -12.41
C LEU A 147 10.34 3.97 -12.02
N LYS A 148 11.36 4.78 -12.34
CA LYS A 148 11.37 6.23 -12.04
C LYS A 148 10.24 6.97 -12.75
N HIS A 149 10.00 6.65 -14.03
CA HIS A 149 8.89 7.21 -14.80
C HIS A 149 7.54 6.86 -14.16
N THR A 150 7.35 5.58 -13.83
CA THR A 150 6.12 5.08 -13.20
C THR A 150 5.88 5.69 -11.83
N LEU A 151 6.93 5.82 -11.01
CA LEU A 151 6.86 6.46 -9.69
C LEU A 151 6.45 7.93 -9.82
N LYS A 152 7.06 8.69 -10.74
CA LYS A 152 6.70 10.09 -11.01
C LYS A 152 5.23 10.21 -11.45
N TYR A 153 4.78 9.32 -12.33
CA TYR A 153 3.40 9.30 -12.76
C TYR A 153 2.44 8.97 -11.62
N ARG A 154 2.78 8.01 -10.75
CA ARG A 154 1.98 7.69 -9.56
C ARG A 154 1.88 8.88 -8.60
N SER A 155 2.96 9.63 -8.39
CA SER A 155 2.95 10.83 -7.55
C SER A 155 2.04 11.94 -8.11
N SER A 156 1.86 12.02 -9.44
CA SER A 156 0.93 12.99 -10.06
C SER A 156 -0.52 12.80 -9.62
N GLN A 157 -0.91 11.59 -9.18
CA GLN A 157 -2.27 11.32 -8.69
C GLN A 157 -2.66 12.18 -7.49
N LEU A 158 -1.70 12.54 -6.62
CA LEU A 158 -1.99 13.43 -5.49
C LEU A 158 -2.34 14.82 -5.99
N PHE A 159 -1.56 15.36 -6.94
CA PHE A 159 -1.81 16.67 -7.52
C PHE A 159 -3.13 16.71 -8.29
N GLU A 160 -3.44 15.66 -9.08
CA GLU A 160 -4.76 15.51 -9.72
C GLU A 160 -5.92 15.51 -8.70
N LEU A 161 -5.73 14.86 -7.55
CA LEU A 161 -6.73 14.87 -6.47
C LEU A 161 -6.88 16.26 -5.85
N ILE A 162 -5.77 16.93 -5.55
CA ILE A 162 -5.76 18.30 -5.00
C ILE A 162 -6.45 19.26 -5.98
N HIS A 163 -6.01 19.31 -7.24
CA HIS A 163 -6.60 20.18 -8.26
C HIS A 163 -8.09 19.89 -8.48
N SER A 164 -8.51 18.63 -8.44
CA SER A 164 -9.95 18.27 -8.54
C SER A 164 -10.81 18.81 -7.40
N ILE A 165 -10.20 19.26 -6.30
CA ILE A 165 -10.87 19.89 -5.16
C ILE A 165 -10.76 21.41 -5.26
N VAL A 166 -9.60 21.96 -5.63
CA VAL A 166 -9.29 23.39 -5.46
C VAL A 166 -9.33 24.22 -6.74
N ASP A 167 -9.08 23.61 -7.91
CA ASP A 167 -9.06 24.29 -9.21
C ASP A 167 -10.51 24.53 -9.70
N PRO A 168 -10.92 25.79 -9.93
CA PRO A 168 -12.23 26.11 -10.47
C PRO A 168 -12.58 25.37 -11.79
N ASN A 169 -11.59 25.08 -12.65
CA ASN A 169 -11.82 24.37 -13.91
C ASN A 169 -12.25 22.92 -13.70
N LEU A 170 -11.87 22.32 -12.56
CA LEU A 170 -12.18 20.95 -12.20
C LEU A 170 -13.29 20.84 -11.14
N ASP A 171 -13.92 21.96 -10.75
CA ASP A 171 -14.93 22.02 -9.67
C ASP A 171 -16.08 21.02 -9.88
N HIS A 172 -16.43 20.73 -11.14
CA HIS A 172 -17.42 19.73 -11.50
C HIS A 172 -17.17 18.35 -10.86
N ARG A 173 -15.91 17.95 -10.63
CA ARG A 173 -15.55 16.68 -9.96
C ARG A 173 -15.94 16.70 -8.49
N LEU A 174 -15.61 17.77 -7.78
CA LEU A 174 -15.97 17.95 -6.38
C LEU A 174 -17.49 18.09 -6.20
N GLN A 175 -18.16 18.86 -7.06
CA GLN A 175 -19.61 18.99 -7.06
C GLN A 175 -20.32 17.65 -7.32
N ALA A 176 -19.82 16.85 -8.27
CA ALA A 176 -20.36 15.52 -8.54
C ALA A 176 -20.18 14.59 -7.33
N ALA A 177 -19.01 14.63 -6.66
CA ALA A 177 -18.77 13.89 -5.42
C ALA A 177 -19.71 14.35 -4.29
N GLY A 178 -19.93 15.65 -4.15
CA GLY A 178 -20.84 16.24 -3.16
C GLY A 178 -22.28 15.78 -3.37
N LYS A 179 -22.78 15.85 -4.60
CA LYS A 179 -24.13 15.36 -4.95
C LYS A 179 -24.33 13.88 -4.67
N MET A 180 -23.34 13.04 -5.01
CA MET A 180 -23.41 11.60 -4.74
C MET A 180 -23.40 11.26 -3.24
N TYR A 181 -22.81 12.13 -2.42
CA TYR A 181 -22.68 11.91 -0.98
C TYR A 181 -23.75 12.65 -0.15
N GLY A 182 -24.43 13.64 -0.72
CA GLY A 182 -25.25 14.56 0.06
C GLY A 182 -24.41 15.50 0.92
N ALA A 183 -23.26 15.95 0.41
CA ALA A 183 -22.47 16.99 1.08
C ALA A 183 -23.14 18.36 0.88
N ASP A 184 -23.21 19.14 1.95
CA ASP A 184 -23.64 20.54 1.93
C ASP A 184 -22.48 21.46 1.46
N ASP A 185 -22.85 22.69 1.07
CA ASP A 185 -21.90 23.71 0.56
C ASP A 185 -20.83 24.07 1.60
N ASP A 186 -21.17 23.97 2.88
CA ASP A 186 -20.25 24.21 3.98
C ASP A 186 -19.15 23.14 4.06
N LEU A 187 -19.50 21.86 3.92
CA LEU A 187 -18.52 20.79 3.87
C LEU A 187 -17.64 20.88 2.62
N LEU A 188 -18.23 21.23 1.47
CA LEU A 188 -17.49 21.50 0.23
C LEU A 188 -16.47 22.63 0.43
N ARG A 189 -16.88 23.73 1.06
CA ARG A 189 -16.01 24.86 1.42
C ARG A 189 -14.90 24.45 2.38
N PHE A 190 -15.23 23.69 3.43
CA PHE A 190 -14.27 23.18 4.40
C PHE A 190 -13.16 22.35 3.74
N VAL A 191 -13.55 21.39 2.88
CA VAL A 191 -12.59 20.55 2.16
C VAL A 191 -11.71 21.40 1.24
N LYS A 192 -12.30 22.36 0.51
CA LYS A 192 -11.54 23.27 -0.37
C LYS A 192 -10.46 24.04 0.38
N VAL A 193 -10.81 24.67 1.51
CA VAL A 193 -9.87 25.51 2.28
C VAL A 193 -8.67 24.68 2.75
N TYR A 194 -8.91 23.55 3.40
CA TYR A 194 -7.82 22.73 3.92
C TYR A 194 -7.01 22.02 2.83
N THR A 195 -7.62 21.66 1.70
CA THR A 195 -6.85 21.16 0.56
C THR A 195 -5.97 22.25 -0.06
N ARG A 196 -6.41 23.51 -0.15
CA ARG A 196 -5.57 24.63 -0.60
C ARG A 196 -4.39 24.89 0.35
N LYS A 197 -4.61 24.77 1.66
CA LYS A 197 -3.52 24.87 2.64
C LYS A 197 -2.46 23.81 2.41
N LEU A 198 -2.88 22.55 2.24
CA LEU A 198 -1.94 21.47 1.94
C LEU A 198 -1.20 21.67 0.60
N GLU A 199 -1.90 22.15 -0.43
CA GLU A 199 -1.29 22.48 -1.73
C GLU A 199 -0.19 23.54 -1.57
N ARG A 200 -0.45 24.63 -0.83
CA ARG A 200 0.55 25.67 -0.55
C ARG A 200 1.76 25.08 0.19
N LEU A 201 1.55 24.28 1.23
CA LEU A 201 2.62 23.62 1.98
C LEU A 201 3.46 22.68 1.11
N LEU A 202 2.82 21.93 0.21
CA LEU A 202 3.51 21.05 -0.74
C LEU A 202 4.41 21.81 -1.70
N VAL A 203 3.95 22.95 -2.20
CA VAL A 203 4.73 23.82 -3.10
C VAL A 203 5.87 24.50 -2.34
N GLU A 204 5.62 25.01 -1.13
CA GLU A 204 6.64 25.65 -0.29
C GLU A 204 7.76 24.68 0.13
N HIS A 205 7.45 23.38 0.30
CA HIS A 205 8.39 22.36 0.77
C HIS A 205 8.62 21.23 -0.25
N GLU A 206 8.48 21.49 -1.55
CA GLU A 206 8.59 20.45 -2.60
C GLU A 206 9.92 19.71 -2.55
N SER A 207 11.03 20.44 -2.35
CA SER A 207 12.39 19.88 -2.28
C SER A 207 12.69 19.11 -0.98
N GLU A 208 11.93 19.35 0.08
CA GLU A 208 12.13 18.74 1.41
C GLU A 208 11.23 17.52 1.62
N THR A 209 10.11 17.47 0.91
CA THR A 209 9.10 16.42 1.08
C THR A 209 9.59 15.11 0.49
N PRO A 210 9.69 14.03 1.29
CA PRO A 210 10.11 12.73 0.76
C PRO A 210 9.18 12.25 -0.34
N GLN A 211 9.75 11.79 -1.46
CA GLN A 211 8.98 11.36 -2.63
C GLN A 211 7.92 10.30 -2.29
N ASP A 212 8.24 9.39 -1.36
CA ASP A 212 7.35 8.32 -0.89
C ASP A 212 6.12 8.83 -0.12
N HIS A 213 6.15 10.08 0.36
CA HIS A 213 5.04 10.73 1.03
C HIS A 213 4.14 11.47 0.03
N ILE A 214 4.61 11.76 -1.19
CA ILE A 214 3.83 12.39 -2.28
C ILE A 214 2.88 11.37 -2.91
N LYS A 215 1.83 11.04 -2.16
CA LYS A 215 0.76 10.11 -2.54
C LYS A 215 -0.56 10.58 -1.95
N ASN A 216 -1.68 10.11 -2.51
CA ASN A 216 -3.04 10.40 -2.03
C ASN A 216 -3.26 10.22 -0.51
N LYS A 217 -2.42 9.43 0.17
CA LYS A 217 -2.46 9.25 1.64
C LYS A 217 -2.08 10.54 2.39
N LEU A 218 -1.26 11.42 1.81
CA LEU A 218 -0.85 12.68 2.44
C LEU A 218 -2.04 13.59 2.74
N LEU A 219 -2.94 13.77 1.76
CA LEU A 219 -4.18 14.53 1.96
C LEU A 219 -5.07 13.92 3.05
N ALA A 220 -5.21 12.59 3.04
CA ALA A 220 -5.98 11.90 4.08
C ALA A 220 -5.36 12.08 5.48
N ASN A 221 -4.03 11.93 5.59
CA ASN A 221 -3.29 12.12 6.83
C ASN A 221 -3.42 13.55 7.35
N TYR A 222 -3.28 14.56 6.49
CA TYR A 222 -3.45 15.97 6.88
C TYR A 222 -4.85 16.25 7.42
N PHE A 223 -5.89 15.72 6.76
CA PHE A 223 -7.26 15.81 7.28
C PHE A 223 -7.45 15.04 8.59
N ASP A 224 -6.78 13.91 8.82
CA ASP A 224 -6.85 13.23 10.12
C ASP A 224 -6.29 14.07 11.27
N GLN A 225 -5.25 14.88 11.02
CA GLN A 225 -4.68 15.76 12.06
C GLN A 225 -5.65 16.87 12.47
N LEU A 226 -6.57 17.27 11.58
CA LEU A 226 -7.60 18.26 11.90
C LEU A 226 -8.54 17.84 13.05
N ARG A 227 -8.54 16.57 13.47
CA ARG A 227 -9.26 16.09 14.66
C ARG A 227 -8.77 16.70 15.97
N GLU A 228 -7.58 17.31 15.98
CA GLU A 228 -7.09 18.09 17.12
C GLU A 228 -7.88 19.38 17.32
N ILE A 229 -8.46 19.92 16.25
CA ILE A 229 -9.14 21.23 16.23
C ILE A 229 -10.66 21.06 16.03
N TYR A 230 -11.07 20.04 15.28
CA TYR A 230 -12.45 19.84 14.85
C TYR A 230 -13.01 18.50 15.30
N ASP A 231 -14.34 18.43 15.36
CA ASP A 231 -15.07 17.23 15.72
C ASP A 231 -14.78 16.05 14.78
N ASP A 232 -14.70 14.86 15.38
CA ASP A 232 -14.39 13.61 14.69
C ASP A 232 -15.38 13.29 13.56
N ARG A 233 -16.67 13.64 13.73
CA ARG A 233 -17.70 13.39 12.71
C ARG A 233 -17.52 14.29 11.50
N LEU A 234 -17.16 15.56 11.70
CA LEU A 234 -16.87 16.49 10.59
C LEU A 234 -15.70 15.97 9.74
N ILE A 235 -14.60 15.59 10.38
CA ILE A 235 -13.43 15.08 9.66
C ILE A 235 -13.75 13.76 8.94
N LYS A 236 -14.56 12.87 9.55
CA LYS A 236 -15.05 11.66 8.85
C LYS A 236 -15.86 11.98 7.59
N ARG A 237 -16.76 12.97 7.65
CA ARG A 237 -17.53 13.43 6.48
C ARG A 237 -16.60 14.00 5.39
N ALA A 238 -15.64 14.84 5.78
CA ALA A 238 -14.66 15.42 4.87
C ALA A 238 -13.81 14.35 4.16
N GLN A 239 -13.29 13.37 4.92
CA GLN A 239 -12.52 12.27 4.35
C GLN A 239 -13.35 11.39 3.41
N PHE A 240 -14.62 11.14 3.75
CA PHE A 240 -15.49 10.38 2.86
C PHE A 240 -15.75 11.13 1.54
N LEU A 241 -15.97 12.45 1.60
CA LEU A 241 -16.07 13.29 0.40
C LEU A 241 -14.78 13.22 -0.44
N ILE A 242 -13.60 13.38 0.18
CA ILE A 242 -12.29 13.24 -0.49
C ILE A 242 -12.16 11.86 -1.15
N GLN A 243 -12.60 10.78 -0.49
CA GLN A 243 -12.60 9.44 -1.07
C GLN A 243 -13.50 9.34 -2.31
N LYS A 244 -14.64 10.03 -2.34
CA LYS A 244 -15.51 10.08 -3.53
C LYS A 244 -14.87 10.86 -4.66
N VAL A 245 -14.23 12.01 -4.39
CA VAL A 245 -13.45 12.74 -5.39
C VAL A 245 -12.33 11.87 -5.94
N LYS A 246 -11.58 11.19 -5.07
CA LYS A 246 -10.53 10.24 -5.47
C LYS A 246 -11.04 9.12 -6.38
N LYS A 247 -12.26 8.62 -6.19
CA LYS A 247 -12.88 7.63 -7.10
C LYS A 247 -13.13 8.21 -8.48
N ILE A 248 -13.59 9.46 -8.57
CA ILE A 248 -13.76 10.18 -9.85
C ILE A 248 -12.41 10.36 -10.53
N VAL A 249 -11.41 10.88 -9.80
CA VAL A 249 -10.04 11.06 -10.31
C VAL A 249 -9.48 9.75 -10.87
N LYS A 250 -9.58 8.66 -10.12
CA LYS A 250 -9.12 7.33 -10.57
C LYS A 250 -9.81 6.84 -11.84
N LYS A 251 -11.07 7.21 -12.09
CA LYS A 251 -11.79 6.83 -13.32
C LYS A 251 -11.27 7.58 -14.55
N HIS A 252 -10.70 8.77 -14.35
CA HIS A 252 -10.15 9.61 -15.42
C HIS A 252 -8.63 9.58 -15.49
N PHE A 253 -7.96 8.88 -14.58
CA PHE A 253 -6.52 8.72 -14.58
C PHE A 253 -6.11 7.77 -15.71
N SER A 254 -5.47 8.31 -16.74
CA SER A 254 -5.15 7.54 -17.94
C SER A 254 -4.17 6.40 -17.62
N PRO A 255 -4.42 5.17 -18.07
CA PRO A 255 -3.42 4.13 -17.96
C PRO A 255 -2.25 4.30 -18.96
N ASP A 256 -2.36 5.20 -19.95
CA ASP A 256 -1.46 5.29 -21.11
C ASP A 256 0.00 5.63 -20.75
N TYR A 257 0.22 6.16 -19.55
CA TYR A 257 1.56 6.53 -19.07
C TYR A 257 2.27 5.39 -18.33
N PHE A 258 1.57 4.29 -18.01
CA PHE A 258 2.21 3.09 -17.47
C PHE A 258 2.80 2.26 -18.62
N TYR A 259 4.00 1.74 -18.41
CA TYR A 259 4.54 0.70 -19.29
C TYR A 259 3.64 -0.53 -19.27
N ALA A 260 3.56 -1.22 -20.41
CA ALA A 260 2.83 -2.45 -20.51
C ALA A 260 3.49 -3.54 -19.65
N ILE A 261 2.67 -4.45 -19.13
CA ILE A 261 3.17 -5.59 -18.35
C ILE A 261 4.20 -6.42 -19.13
N GLU A 262 4.00 -6.57 -20.44
CA GLU A 262 4.91 -7.30 -21.32
C GLU A 262 6.30 -6.65 -21.38
N GLU A 263 6.38 -5.31 -21.33
CA GLU A 263 7.65 -4.57 -21.34
C GLU A 263 8.44 -4.82 -20.04
N PHE A 264 7.75 -4.87 -18.89
CA PHE A 264 8.38 -5.24 -17.63
C PHE A 264 8.81 -6.72 -17.60
N ILE A 265 8.00 -7.62 -18.16
CA ILE A 265 8.35 -9.04 -18.25
C ILE A 265 9.61 -9.21 -19.10
N GLU A 266 9.66 -8.60 -20.29
CA GLU A 266 10.80 -8.69 -21.20
C GLU A 266 12.10 -8.19 -20.53
N GLU A 267 12.09 -6.98 -19.98
CA GLU A 267 13.24 -6.40 -19.28
C GLU A 267 13.67 -7.28 -18.09
N THR A 268 12.71 -7.78 -17.32
CA THR A 268 13.00 -8.64 -16.17
C THR A 268 13.63 -9.96 -16.60
N ARG A 269 13.14 -10.57 -17.68
CA ARG A 269 13.72 -11.81 -18.24
C ARG A 269 15.13 -11.58 -18.78
N MET A 270 15.40 -10.46 -19.45
CA MET A 270 16.74 -10.10 -19.91
C MET A 270 17.74 -9.98 -18.76
N LEU A 271 17.29 -9.45 -17.62
CA LEU A 271 18.07 -9.35 -16.40
C LEU A 271 18.09 -10.64 -15.57
N GLY A 272 17.37 -11.70 -15.98
CA GLY A 272 17.24 -12.95 -15.24
C GLY A 272 16.48 -12.82 -13.93
N GLY A 273 15.57 -11.86 -13.80
CA GLY A 273 14.71 -11.73 -12.62
C GLY A 273 13.55 -12.72 -12.60
N GLY A 274 13.00 -12.91 -11.41
CA GLY A 274 11.76 -13.64 -11.18
C GLY A 274 10.55 -12.70 -11.21
N ILE A 275 9.42 -13.20 -11.72
CA ILE A 275 8.19 -12.43 -11.93
C ILE A 275 7.04 -13.13 -11.22
N VAL A 276 6.30 -12.40 -10.39
CA VAL A 276 5.16 -12.94 -9.63
C VAL A 276 3.95 -12.04 -9.78
N ILE A 277 2.77 -12.65 -9.92
CA ILE A 277 1.49 -11.92 -9.90
C ILE A 277 1.00 -11.83 -8.44
N PRO A 278 1.00 -10.63 -7.82
CA PRO A 278 0.46 -10.44 -6.47
C PRO A 278 -1.06 -10.38 -6.49
N HIS A 279 -1.70 -10.86 -5.41
CA HIS A 279 -3.15 -10.74 -5.12
C HIS A 279 -4.05 -10.64 -6.37
N PRO A 280 -4.04 -11.69 -7.23
CA PRO A 280 -4.66 -11.64 -8.56
C PRO A 280 -6.17 -11.42 -8.51
N GLU A 281 -6.84 -11.65 -7.38
CA GLU A 281 -8.26 -11.37 -7.18
C GLU A 281 -8.63 -9.90 -7.46
N GLN A 282 -7.70 -8.96 -7.23
CA GLN A 282 -7.95 -7.54 -7.49
C GLN A 282 -8.03 -7.22 -8.99
N PHE A 283 -7.48 -8.11 -9.83
CA PHE A 283 -7.42 -7.96 -11.28
C PHE A 283 -7.47 -9.32 -11.99
N TRP A 284 -8.45 -10.15 -11.62
CA TRP A 284 -8.57 -11.56 -12.01
C TRP A 284 -8.40 -11.90 -13.49
N PRO A 285 -8.75 -11.03 -14.48
CA PRO A 285 -8.50 -11.35 -15.90
C PRO A 285 -7.02 -11.59 -16.21
N ILE A 286 -6.10 -11.13 -15.35
CA ILE A 286 -4.66 -11.40 -15.48
C ILE A 286 -4.34 -12.90 -15.52
N LEU A 287 -5.13 -13.72 -14.80
CA LEU A 287 -4.92 -15.17 -14.75
C LEU A 287 -5.23 -15.85 -16.09
N LEU A 288 -5.99 -15.20 -16.96
CA LEU A 288 -6.34 -15.71 -18.30
C LEU A 288 -5.41 -15.22 -19.40
N ALA A 289 -4.54 -14.25 -19.10
CA ALA A 289 -3.68 -13.60 -20.10
C ALA A 289 -2.41 -14.40 -20.44
N GLU A 290 -2.19 -15.55 -19.78
CA GLU A 290 -1.05 -16.47 -20.01
C GLU A 290 0.32 -15.76 -20.03
N TYR A 291 0.52 -14.81 -19.12
CA TYR A 291 1.80 -14.12 -18.94
C TYR A 291 2.91 -15.10 -18.53
N ASP A 292 4.13 -14.86 -19.05
CA ASP A 292 5.34 -15.57 -18.65
C ASP A 292 5.78 -15.13 -17.24
N VAL A 293 5.30 -15.86 -16.23
CA VAL A 293 5.54 -15.57 -14.82
C VAL A 293 6.04 -16.82 -14.09
N ASP A 294 6.84 -16.61 -13.03
CA ASP A 294 7.35 -17.68 -12.19
C ASP A 294 6.36 -18.13 -11.12
N GLY A 295 5.46 -17.23 -10.72
CA GLY A 295 4.55 -17.51 -9.62
C GLY A 295 3.30 -16.65 -9.59
N ILE A 296 2.34 -17.13 -8.81
CA ILE A 296 1.09 -16.45 -8.50
C ILE A 296 0.90 -16.46 -6.99
N GLU A 297 0.62 -15.30 -6.41
CA GLU A 297 0.20 -15.16 -5.03
C GLU A 297 -1.21 -15.72 -4.86
N ALA A 298 -1.34 -16.88 -4.25
CA ALA A 298 -2.62 -17.52 -3.99
C ALA A 298 -3.25 -17.06 -2.66
N TRP A 299 -2.46 -16.47 -1.76
CA TRP A 299 -2.95 -15.92 -0.51
C TRP A 299 -2.40 -14.53 -0.25
N ASN A 300 -3.29 -13.68 0.21
CA ASN A 300 -3.03 -12.39 0.80
C ASN A 300 -3.94 -12.23 2.03
N PRO A 301 -3.54 -11.52 3.11
CA PRO A 301 -4.43 -11.19 4.21
C PRO A 301 -5.77 -10.53 3.80
N GLN A 302 -5.83 -9.87 2.65
CA GLN A 302 -7.04 -9.22 2.12
C GLN A 302 -8.03 -10.19 1.46
N SER A 303 -7.59 -11.37 1.03
CA SER A 303 -8.38 -12.26 0.17
C SER A 303 -8.14 -13.74 0.50
N GLN A 304 -8.51 -14.12 1.72
CA GLN A 304 -8.41 -15.50 2.17
C GLN A 304 -9.46 -16.42 1.51
N GLU A 305 -10.61 -15.86 1.11
CA GLU A 305 -11.75 -16.59 0.57
C GLU A 305 -11.39 -17.41 -0.69
N TYR A 306 -10.50 -16.88 -1.53
CA TYR A 306 -10.15 -17.49 -2.82
C TYR A 306 -8.87 -18.32 -2.77
N THR A 307 -8.23 -18.51 -1.60
CA THR A 307 -6.91 -19.13 -1.54
C THR A 307 -6.90 -20.56 -2.05
N GLU A 308 -7.83 -21.39 -1.59
CA GLU A 308 -7.94 -22.78 -2.07
C GLU A 308 -8.25 -22.83 -3.57
N PHE A 309 -9.13 -21.95 -4.05
CA PHE A 309 -9.46 -21.83 -5.45
C PHE A 309 -8.24 -21.46 -6.31
N LEU A 310 -7.46 -20.45 -5.90
CA LEU A 310 -6.27 -20.00 -6.63
C LEU A 310 -5.18 -21.09 -6.66
N ILE A 311 -4.97 -21.81 -5.56
CA ILE A 311 -4.07 -22.98 -5.53
C ILE A 311 -4.50 -24.01 -6.57
N ASN A 312 -5.80 -24.31 -6.63
CA ASN A 312 -6.34 -25.28 -7.59
C ASN A 312 -6.21 -24.79 -9.04
N VAL A 313 -6.38 -23.49 -9.30
CA VAL A 313 -6.16 -22.88 -10.62
C VAL A 313 -4.71 -23.03 -11.06
N VAL A 314 -3.74 -22.72 -10.17
CA VAL A 314 -2.31 -22.88 -10.47
C VAL A 314 -1.97 -24.35 -10.75
N ASN A 315 -2.49 -25.27 -9.93
CA ASN A 315 -2.31 -26.70 -10.12
C ASN A 315 -2.88 -27.19 -11.46
N LEU A 316 -4.06 -26.70 -11.86
CA LEU A 316 -4.66 -27.07 -13.13
C LEU A 316 -3.81 -26.56 -14.30
N LYS A 317 -3.36 -25.30 -14.25
CA LYS A 317 -2.47 -24.71 -15.27
C LYS A 317 -1.21 -25.54 -15.43
N ASN A 318 -0.53 -25.91 -14.34
CA ASN A 318 0.68 -26.71 -14.37
C ASN A 318 0.46 -28.12 -14.96
N LYS A 319 -0.73 -28.72 -14.80
CA LYS A 319 -1.07 -30.01 -15.40
C LYS A 319 -1.32 -29.93 -16.91
N THR A 320 -1.78 -28.79 -17.39
CA THR A 320 -2.08 -28.55 -18.80
C THR A 320 -0.91 -27.93 -19.58
N GLN A 321 0.14 -27.52 -18.89
CA GLN A 321 1.34 -26.96 -19.52
C GLN A 321 2.07 -28.00 -20.38
N LEU A 322 2.75 -27.51 -21.42
CA LEU A 322 3.52 -28.34 -22.32
C LEU A 322 4.72 -28.94 -21.57
N SER A 323 5.08 -30.18 -21.95
CA SER A 323 6.24 -30.86 -21.41
C SER A 323 7.50 -30.02 -21.59
N GLY A 324 8.22 -29.75 -20.49
CA GLY A 324 9.46 -28.95 -20.47
C GLY A 324 9.29 -27.51 -19.99
N GLN A 325 8.07 -27.01 -19.78
CA GLN A 325 7.85 -25.73 -19.11
C GLN A 325 8.03 -25.86 -17.60
N ARG A 326 8.59 -24.83 -16.96
CA ARG A 326 8.70 -24.78 -15.51
C ARG A 326 7.31 -24.56 -14.91
N PRO A 327 6.94 -25.29 -13.83
CA PRO A 327 5.66 -25.08 -13.19
C PRO A 327 5.57 -23.68 -12.58
N ILE A 328 4.39 -23.07 -12.63
CA ILE A 328 4.10 -21.84 -11.89
C ILE A 328 4.09 -22.17 -10.40
N LEU A 329 4.85 -21.43 -9.60
CA LEU A 329 4.94 -21.61 -8.15
C LEU A 329 3.78 -20.90 -7.45
N ILE A 330 3.38 -21.44 -6.30
CA ILE A 330 2.36 -20.85 -5.43
C ILE A 330 3.07 -19.97 -4.41
N PHE A 331 2.72 -18.69 -4.39
CA PHE A 331 3.22 -17.71 -3.43
C PHE A 331 2.15 -17.37 -2.41
N MET A 332 2.60 -16.94 -1.23
CA MET A 332 1.77 -16.26 -0.24
C MET A 332 2.41 -14.89 0.01
N GLY A 333 1.63 -13.82 -0.01
CA GLY A 333 2.07 -12.45 0.23
C GLY A 333 1.53 -11.95 1.55
N ASP A 334 2.40 -11.48 2.45
CA ASP A 334 1.95 -10.93 3.73
C ASP A 334 1.43 -9.49 3.61
N ASP A 335 1.78 -8.75 2.55
CA ASP A 335 1.31 -7.40 2.25
C ASP A 335 1.37 -6.50 3.50
N CYS A 336 2.47 -6.64 4.24
CA CYS A 336 2.74 -5.91 5.46
C CYS A 336 3.27 -4.52 5.12
N HIS A 337 2.64 -3.47 5.66
CA HIS A 337 3.11 -2.09 5.56
C HIS A 337 3.65 -1.62 6.90
N LEU A 338 4.97 -1.44 7.00
CA LEU A 338 5.61 -1.16 8.30
C LEU A 338 5.24 0.23 8.85
N SER A 339 4.92 1.23 8.02
CA SER A 339 4.48 2.55 8.50
C SER A 339 3.17 2.50 9.29
N GLU A 340 2.37 1.44 9.15
CA GLU A 340 1.15 1.30 9.94
C GLU A 340 1.46 1.02 11.42
N LYS A 341 2.61 0.40 11.73
CA LYS A 341 2.98 0.01 13.09
C LYS A 341 3.44 1.19 13.96
N ILE A 342 3.93 2.27 13.34
CA ILE A 342 4.41 3.46 14.05
C ILE A 342 3.30 4.47 14.36
N LYS A 343 2.13 4.33 13.74
CA LYS A 343 0.98 5.19 14.04
C LYS A 343 0.53 4.99 15.48
N GLU A 344 -0.08 6.02 16.05
CA GLU A 344 -0.74 5.89 17.34
C GLU A 344 -1.82 4.81 17.32
N PRO A 345 -1.97 4.00 18.40
CA PRO A 345 -2.88 2.85 18.42
C PRO A 345 -4.32 3.17 17.98
N GLN A 346 -4.84 4.34 18.35
CA GLN A 346 -6.18 4.79 17.95
C GLN A 346 -6.32 5.07 16.43
N ASN A 347 -5.21 5.36 15.75
CA ASN A 347 -5.15 5.71 14.33
C ASN A 347 -4.70 4.54 13.45
N GLN A 348 -4.40 3.38 14.04
CA GLN A 348 -4.01 2.17 13.33
C GLN A 348 -5.21 1.50 12.67
N ASN A 349 -5.04 1.08 11.42
CA ASN A 349 -5.91 0.10 10.80
C ASN A 349 -5.64 -1.27 11.42
N LYS A 350 -6.63 -1.80 12.17
CA LYS A 350 -6.52 -3.06 12.91
C LYS A 350 -6.19 -4.26 12.06
N GLU A 351 -6.59 -4.30 10.79
CA GLU A 351 -6.30 -5.42 9.89
C GLU A 351 -4.91 -5.30 9.28
N LYS A 352 -4.46 -4.09 8.95
CA LYS A 352 -3.10 -3.86 8.43
C LYS A 352 -2.03 -4.05 9.49
N VAL A 353 -2.25 -3.60 10.72
CA VAL A 353 -1.24 -3.66 11.78
C VAL A 353 -0.91 -5.10 12.22
N LYS A 354 -1.86 -6.04 12.08
CA LYS A 354 -1.68 -7.46 12.42
C LYS A 354 -0.78 -8.22 11.45
N ARG A 355 -0.60 -7.71 10.23
CA ARG A 355 0.25 -8.33 9.21
C ARG A 355 1.70 -8.18 9.64
N GLU A 356 2.48 -9.23 9.45
CA GLU A 356 3.89 -9.25 9.84
C GLU A 356 4.71 -9.87 8.73
N VAL A 357 5.92 -9.34 8.53
CA VAL A 357 6.87 -9.85 7.52
C VAL A 357 7.19 -11.30 7.87
N GLY A 358 6.90 -12.22 6.95
CA GLY A 358 7.19 -13.64 7.13
C GLY A 358 6.14 -14.44 7.90
N PHE A 359 5.10 -13.81 8.47
CA PHE A 359 4.01 -14.53 9.12
C PHE A 359 2.84 -14.74 8.16
N GLN A 360 2.71 -15.97 7.69
CA GLN A 360 1.78 -16.36 6.64
C GLN A 360 0.99 -17.60 7.11
N PRO A 361 -0.10 -17.42 7.89
CA PRO A 361 -0.81 -18.54 8.53
C PRO A 361 -1.44 -19.52 7.54
N ALA A 362 -1.62 -19.14 6.28
CA ALA A 362 -2.19 -19.99 5.23
C ALA A 362 -1.39 -21.28 5.00
N TRP A 363 -0.07 -21.25 5.17
CA TRP A 363 0.77 -22.45 5.07
C TRP A 363 0.45 -23.50 6.14
N ASP A 364 -0.09 -23.08 7.28
CA ASP A 364 -0.34 -23.95 8.43
C ASP A 364 -1.84 -24.32 8.57
N ASP A 365 -2.71 -23.66 7.80
CA ASP A 365 -4.15 -23.93 7.76
C ASP A 365 -4.45 -25.34 7.18
N LEU A 366 -5.30 -26.11 7.87
CA LEU A 366 -5.56 -27.50 7.51
C LEU A 366 -6.27 -27.68 6.16
N ALA A 367 -7.13 -26.73 5.76
CA ALA A 367 -7.83 -26.81 4.48
C ALA A 367 -6.84 -26.47 3.35
N ILE A 368 -6.07 -25.40 3.51
CA ILE A 368 -5.08 -24.95 2.52
C ILE A 368 -3.95 -25.98 2.36
N ARG A 369 -3.45 -26.55 3.46
CA ARG A 369 -2.36 -27.55 3.44
C ARG A 369 -2.66 -28.76 2.57
N LYS A 370 -3.92 -29.22 2.53
CA LYS A 370 -4.29 -30.36 1.66
C LYS A 370 -4.06 -30.02 0.19
N SER A 371 -4.47 -28.83 -0.23
CA SER A 371 -4.29 -28.36 -1.61
C SER A 371 -2.82 -28.11 -1.95
N LEU A 372 -2.03 -27.63 -0.98
CA LEU A 372 -0.58 -27.48 -1.11
C LEU A 372 0.16 -28.82 -1.21
N ILE A 373 -0.26 -29.85 -0.47
CA ILE A 373 0.29 -31.21 -0.59
C ILE A 373 0.04 -31.75 -2.00
N VAL A 374 -1.17 -31.55 -2.55
CA VAL A 374 -1.49 -31.94 -3.93
C VAL A 374 -0.66 -31.15 -4.95
N ALA A 375 -0.36 -29.89 -4.66
CA ALA A 375 0.55 -29.05 -5.44
C ALA A 375 2.03 -29.45 -5.30
N ASN A 376 2.35 -30.35 -4.37
CA ASN A 376 3.70 -30.64 -3.91
C ASN A 376 4.47 -29.33 -3.61
N MET A 377 3.89 -28.49 -2.76
CA MET A 377 4.44 -27.17 -2.41
C MET A 377 4.38 -26.95 -0.90
N ASP A 378 5.47 -26.45 -0.34
CA ASP A 378 5.57 -25.92 1.02
C ASP A 378 6.57 -24.75 1.04
N ARG A 379 6.83 -24.16 2.21
CA ARG A 379 7.75 -23.03 2.34
C ARG A 379 9.16 -23.38 1.89
N GLN A 380 9.69 -24.54 2.30
CA GLN A 380 11.06 -24.94 1.99
C GLN A 380 11.22 -25.14 0.49
N LYS A 381 10.30 -25.89 -0.13
CA LYS A 381 10.34 -26.13 -1.56
C LYS A 381 10.14 -24.85 -2.37
N LEU A 382 9.28 -23.93 -1.93
CA LEU A 382 9.15 -22.62 -2.55
C LEU A 382 10.48 -21.86 -2.55
N ILE A 383 11.21 -21.86 -1.42
CA ILE A 383 12.55 -21.25 -1.34
C ILE A 383 13.49 -21.92 -2.34
N GLU A 384 13.63 -23.23 -2.29
CA GLU A 384 14.56 -23.98 -3.14
C GLU A 384 14.30 -23.74 -4.64
N GLU A 385 13.04 -23.90 -5.07
CA GLU A 385 12.63 -23.73 -6.46
C GLU A 385 12.77 -22.29 -6.94
N TYR A 386 12.45 -21.31 -6.09
CA TYR A 386 12.50 -19.91 -6.50
C TYR A 386 13.92 -19.36 -6.51
N LEU A 387 14.76 -19.75 -5.56
CA LEU A 387 16.19 -19.43 -5.57
C LEU A 387 16.87 -19.96 -6.84
N ALA A 388 16.57 -21.20 -7.23
CA ALA A 388 17.09 -21.78 -8.48
C ALA A 388 16.68 -21.00 -9.75
N ARG A 389 15.62 -20.20 -9.69
CA ARG A 389 15.20 -19.32 -10.79
C ARG A 389 15.90 -17.97 -10.75
N LEU A 390 16.12 -17.43 -9.55
CA LEU A 390 16.74 -16.12 -9.35
C LEU A 390 18.26 -16.12 -9.62
N GLY A 391 18.92 -17.27 -9.59
CA GLY A 391 20.38 -17.37 -9.70
C GLY A 391 21.01 -17.93 -8.46
#